data_AF-A0A2V9C5K2-F1
#
_entry.id   AF-A0A2V9C5K2-F1
#
_cell.length_a   1.000
_cell.length_b   1.000
_cell.length_c   1.000
_cell.angle_alpha   90.00
_cell.angle_beta   90.00
_cell.angle_gamma   90.00
#
_symmetry.space_group_name_H-M   'P 1'
#
loop_
_entity.id
_entity.type
_entity.pdbx_description
1 polymer ?
#
loop_
_entity_poly.entity_id
_entity_poly.type
_entity_poly.pdbx_seq_one_letter_code
_entity_poly.pdbx_strand_id
1 'polypeptide(L)'
;MNTRALRNIAGIGSDSFVYNYMQSQANGFAGTALSAFGSAQVGLPASVVAPSLLFDEVEVRGERGEAKRLPLLPPPPMTASK
;
A
#
# COMPACT_ATOMS: atom_id res chain seq x y z
N MET A 1 0.68 -9.46 2.20
CA MET A 1 0.35 -10.18 0.94
C MET A 1 1.62 -10.85 0.43
N ASN A 2 1.58 -12.13 0.11
CA ASN A 2 2.73 -12.85 -0.45
C ASN A 2 2.77 -12.64 -1.97
N THR A 3 3.94 -12.47 -2.58
CA THR A 3 4.09 -12.34 -4.06
C THR A 3 3.54 -13.54 -4.81
N ARG A 4 3.46 -14.71 -4.17
CA ARG A 4 2.76 -15.90 -4.71
C ARG A 4 1.28 -15.64 -4.99
N ALA A 5 0.60 -14.82 -4.18
CA ALA A 5 -0.82 -14.52 -4.34
C ALA A 5 -1.13 -13.76 -5.64
N LEU A 6 -0.13 -13.09 -6.23
CA LEU A 6 -0.30 -12.43 -7.53
C LEU A 6 -0.57 -13.41 -8.67
N ARG A 7 -0.22 -14.69 -8.51
CA ARG A 7 -0.54 -15.73 -9.51
C ARG A 7 -2.02 -16.12 -9.50
N ASN A 8 -2.76 -15.77 -8.46
CA ASN A 8 -4.18 -16.09 -8.32
C ASN A 8 -5.09 -14.94 -8.83
N ILE A 9 -4.53 -13.96 -9.55
CA ILE A 9 -5.33 -12.90 -10.17
C ILE A 9 -6.13 -13.52 -11.32
N ALA A 10 -7.45 -13.55 -11.15
CA ALA A 10 -8.40 -14.08 -12.12
C ALA A 10 -8.90 -13.02 -13.11
N GLY A 11 -8.82 -11.74 -12.72
CA GLY A 11 -9.27 -10.62 -13.54
C GLY A 11 -8.70 -9.28 -13.13
N ILE A 12 -8.64 -8.37 -14.09
CA ILE A 12 -8.24 -6.98 -13.93
C ILE A 12 -9.37 -6.10 -14.45
N GLY A 13 -9.88 -5.20 -13.62
CA GLY A 13 -10.93 -4.27 -14.01
C GLY A 13 -10.44 -3.19 -14.98
N SER A 14 -11.39 -2.55 -15.67
CA SER A 14 -11.13 -1.44 -16.58
C SER A 14 -11.10 -0.07 -15.88
N ASP A 15 -11.18 -0.04 -14.56
CA ASP A 15 -11.08 1.14 -13.72
C ASP A 15 -9.62 1.39 -13.31
N SER A 16 -9.30 2.64 -12.98
CA SER A 16 -7.97 3.02 -12.52
C SER A 16 -8.11 4.09 -11.45
N PHE A 17 -7.49 3.86 -10.29
CA PHE A 17 -7.46 4.82 -9.20
C PHE A 17 -6.01 5.16 -8.84
N VAL A 18 -5.76 6.45 -8.56
CA VAL A 18 -4.44 6.95 -8.16
C VAL A 18 -4.39 7.08 -6.64
N TYR A 19 -3.61 6.21 -6.01
CA TYR A 19 -3.29 6.30 -4.58
C TYR A 19 -2.08 7.21 -4.39
N ASN A 20 -2.34 8.46 -4.02
CA ASN A 20 -1.31 9.42 -3.67
C ASN A 20 -0.82 9.18 -2.23
N TYR A 21 0.49 9.26 -2.01
CA TYR A 21 1.10 9.17 -0.69
C TYR A 21 0.81 7.85 0.06
N MET A 22 1.02 6.71 -0.61
CA MET A 22 0.96 5.41 0.08
C MET A 22 2.10 5.28 1.08
N GLN A 23 1.84 5.48 2.37
CA GLN A 23 2.77 5.14 3.44
C GLN A 23 2.49 3.72 3.96
N SER A 24 3.41 2.79 3.69
CA SER A 24 3.38 1.45 4.26
C SER A 24 3.87 1.47 5.71
N GLN A 25 3.00 1.06 6.63
CA GLN A 25 3.29 0.93 8.06
C GLN A 25 3.66 -0.51 8.44
N ALA A 26 3.83 -1.41 7.46
CA ALA A 26 4.14 -2.80 7.73
C ALA A 26 5.50 -2.94 8.42
N ASN A 27 5.55 -3.68 9.53
CA ASN A 27 6.79 -3.98 10.23
C ASN A 27 7.78 -4.69 9.28
N GLY A 28 9.02 -4.21 9.22
CA GLY A 28 10.03 -4.71 8.29
C GLY A 28 9.94 -4.18 6.86
N PHE A 29 9.02 -3.25 6.56
CA PHE A 29 9.02 -2.53 5.30
C PHE A 29 10.21 -1.57 5.21
N ALA A 30 10.54 -0.89 6.32
CA ALA A 30 11.71 -0.01 6.42
C ALA A 30 13.02 -0.79 6.21
N GLY A 31 13.84 -0.34 5.26
CA GLY A 31 15.13 -0.98 4.93
C GLY A 31 15.07 -1.99 3.79
N THR A 32 13.91 -2.19 3.17
CA THR A 32 13.78 -2.97 1.93
C THR A 32 14.01 -2.08 0.69
N ALA A 33 14.39 -2.65 -0.45
CA ALA A 33 14.53 -1.88 -1.70
C ALA A 33 13.22 -1.15 -2.09
N LEU A 34 12.07 -1.74 -1.76
CA LEU A 34 10.76 -1.14 -2.00
C LEU A 34 10.43 -0.01 -1.01
N SER A 35 11.15 0.08 0.12
CA SER A 35 10.95 1.12 1.14
C SER A 35 11.32 2.53 0.66
N ALA A 36 12.08 2.61 -0.44
CA ALA A 36 12.31 3.85 -1.14
C ALA A 36 11.01 4.47 -1.65
N PHE A 37 9.96 3.68 -1.89
CA PHE A 37 8.66 4.16 -2.32
C PHE A 37 7.64 3.92 -1.21
N GLY A 38 7.22 4.99 -0.54
CA GLY A 38 6.15 4.89 0.45
C GLY A 38 6.56 4.45 1.86
N SER A 39 7.82 4.61 2.29
CA SER A 39 8.14 4.53 3.72
C SER A 39 7.81 5.85 4.44
N ALA A 40 7.42 5.75 5.72
CA ALA A 40 6.96 6.90 6.49
C ALA A 40 8.09 7.86 6.92
N GLN A 41 9.36 7.40 7.00
CA GLN A 41 10.47 8.19 7.52
C GLN A 41 11.43 8.73 6.44
N VAL A 42 11.73 7.98 5.37
CA VAL A 42 12.75 8.35 4.35
C VAL A 42 12.33 7.90 2.93
N GLY A 43 11.03 7.81 2.69
CA GLY A 43 10.49 7.38 1.40
C GLY A 43 10.49 8.54 0.39
N LEU A 44 10.80 8.23 -0.86
CA LEU A 44 10.47 9.08 -2.00
C LEU A 44 8.95 9.21 -2.09
N PRO A 45 8.43 10.42 -2.38
CA PRO A 45 7.04 10.61 -2.73
C PRO A 45 6.70 9.71 -3.93
N ALA A 46 5.75 8.80 -3.73
CA ALA A 46 5.32 7.86 -4.75
C ALA A 46 3.79 7.87 -4.84
N SER A 47 3.29 7.73 -6.06
CA SER A 47 1.89 7.45 -6.33
C SER A 47 1.78 6.07 -6.93
N VAL A 48 0.72 5.33 -6.59
CA VAL A 48 0.43 4.02 -7.16
C VAL A 48 -0.86 4.13 -7.96
N VAL A 49 -0.79 3.80 -9.24
CA VAL A 49 -1.97 3.64 -10.07
C VAL A 49 -2.35 2.17 -10.04
N ALA A 50 -3.50 1.86 -9.46
CA ALA A 50 -3.97 0.48 -9.32
C ALA A 50 -5.41 0.32 -9.85
N PRO A 51 -5.66 -0.66 -10.73
CA PRO A 51 -7.00 -1.05 -11.12
C PRO A 51 -7.64 -1.97 -10.06
N SER A 52 -8.93 -2.25 -10.20
CA SER A 52 -9.55 -3.32 -9.41
C SER A 52 -8.98 -4.69 -9.82
N LEU A 53 -8.71 -5.55 -8.84
CA LEU A 53 -8.17 -6.91 -9.05
C LEU A 53 -9.12 -7.93 -8.45
N LEU A 54 -9.48 -8.95 -9.24
CA LEU A 54 -10.21 -10.12 -8.77
C LEU A 54 -9.22 -11.26 -8.52
N PHE A 55 -9.30 -11.87 -7.35
CA PHE A 55 -8.52 -13.06 -7.00
C PHE A 55 -9.46 -14.25 -6.80
N ASP A 56 -9.10 -15.42 -7.34
CA ASP A 56 -9.88 -16.65 -7.11
C ASP A 56 -9.78 -17.11 -5.66
N GLU A 57 -8.56 -17.11 -5.11
CA GLU A 57 -8.28 -17.52 -3.73
C GLU A 57 -7.20 -16.64 -3.10
N VAL A 58 -7.51 -16.08 -1.92
CA VAL A 58 -6.57 -15.31 -1.10
C VAL A 58 -6.69 -15.72 0.36
N GLU A 59 -5.59 -16.25 0.91
CA GLU A 59 -5.48 -16.42 2.36
C GLU A 59 -5.24 -15.04 3.02
N VAL A 60 -6.24 -14.58 3.77
CA VAL A 60 -6.12 -13.36 4.58
C VAL A 60 -5.69 -13.76 5.99
N ARG A 61 -4.46 -13.41 6.36
CA ARG A 61 -4.03 -13.40 7.75
C ARG A 61 -4.16 -11.98 8.27
N GLY A 62 -5.07 -11.77 9.22
CA GLY A 62 -5.16 -10.49 9.92
C GLY A 62 -3.86 -10.17 10.66
N GLU A 63 -3.59 -8.88 10.89
CA GLU A 63 -2.50 -8.46 11.77
C GLU A 63 -2.76 -9.04 13.15
N ARG A 64 -1.95 -10.03 13.55
CA ARG A 64 -2.14 -10.76 14.79
C ARG A 64 -1.70 -9.85 15.95
N GLY A 65 -2.63 -9.08 16.50
CA GLY A 65 -2.60 -8.63 17.89
C GLY A 65 -1.74 -7.41 18.27
N GLU A 66 -1.11 -6.70 17.33
CA GLU A 66 -0.57 -5.37 17.66
C GLU A 66 -1.60 -4.31 17.33
N ALA A 67 -1.89 -3.42 18.30
CA ALA A 67 -2.68 -2.24 18.05
C ALA A 67 -1.99 -1.44 16.93
N LYS A 68 -2.61 -1.40 15.74
CA LYS A 68 -2.17 -0.55 14.63
C LYS A 68 -2.00 0.85 15.19
N ARG A 69 -0.74 1.26 15.38
CA ARG A 69 -0.45 2.57 15.94
C ARG A 69 -1.06 3.59 15.00
N LEU A 70 -1.96 4.40 15.54
CA LEU A 70 -2.52 5.50 14.76
C LEU A 70 -1.35 6.35 14.26
N PRO A 71 -1.40 6.84 13.00
CA PRO A 71 -0.41 7.78 12.51
C PRO A 71 -0.21 8.90 13.54
N LEU A 72 1.03 9.13 13.96
CA LEU A 72 1.36 10.17 14.95
C LEU A 72 1.06 11.59 14.43
N LEU A 73 0.96 11.73 13.11
CA LEU A 73 0.70 12.98 12.42
C LEU A 73 -0.55 12.83 11.57
N PRO A 74 -1.40 13.88 11.50
CA PRO A 74 -2.52 13.89 10.58
C PRO A 74 -2.01 13.78 9.13
N PRO A 75 -2.82 13.22 8.21
CA PRO A 75 -2.49 13.22 6.79
C PRO A 75 -2.18 14.65 6.32
N PRO A 76 -1.16 14.84 5.46
CA PRO A 76 -0.85 16.15 4.93
C PRO A 76 -2.06 16.72 4.17
N PRO A 77 -2.34 18.04 4.27
CA PRO A 77 -3.46 18.65 3.57
C PRO A 77 -3.24 18.54 2.06
N MET A 78 -4.15 17.84 1.37
CA MET A 78 -4.14 17.77 -0.09
C MET A 78 -4.63 19.10 -0.65
N THR A 79 -3.71 20.00 -0.96
CA THR A 79 -4.03 21.18 -1.79
C THR A 79 -3.67 20.84 -3.23
N ALA A 80 -4.63 20.98 -4.14
CA ALA A 80 -4.35 20.93 -5.57
C ALA A 80 -3.47 22.14 -5.90
N SER A 81 -2.17 21.92 -6.10
CA SER A 81 -1.32 22.94 -6.73
C SER A 81 -1.87 23.15 -8.13
N LYS A 82 -2.21 24.41 -8.41
CA LYS A 82 -2.62 24.91 -9.71
C LYS A 82 -1.46 24.83 -10.71
#